data_AF-A0A6N9PG27-F1
#
_entry.id   AF-A0A6N9PG27-F1
#
_cell.length_a   1.000
_cell.length_b   1.000
_cell.length_c   1.000
_cell.angle_alpha   90.00
_cell.angle_beta   90.00
_cell.angle_gamma   90.00
#
_symmetry.space_group_name_H-M   'P 1'
#
loop_
_entity.id
_entity.type
_entity.pdbx_description
1 polymer ?
#
loop_
_entity_poly.entity_id
_entity_poly.type
_entity_poly.pdbx_seq_one_letter_code
_entity_poly.pdbx_strand_id
1 'polypeptide(L)'
;MEDVLEVYQRPYDPLSPVVCIDETNQQMIKEIRLPCEPGRPEKVDSVYIRNGVADVSMISEPLAGRRETIVTESRTALDFAE
;
A
#
# COMPACT_ATOMS: atom_id res chain seq x y z
N MET A 1 0.35 -22.74 -4.95
CA MET A 1 0.55 -21.37 -5.46
C MET A 1 0.31 -21.32 -6.95
N GLU A 2 0.76 -22.30 -7.73
CA GLU A 2 0.50 -22.38 -9.18
C GLU A 2 -0.99 -22.43 -9.53
N ASP A 3 -1.80 -23.22 -8.81
CA ASP A 3 -3.27 -23.27 -9.02
C ASP A 3 -3.96 -21.90 -8.85
N VAL A 4 -3.40 -21.02 -8.01
CA VAL A 4 -3.92 -19.67 -7.80
C VAL A 4 -3.58 -18.79 -9.00
N LEU A 5 -2.36 -18.93 -9.55
CA LEU A 5 -1.91 -18.17 -10.72
C LEU A 5 -2.73 -18.51 -11.98
N GLU A 6 -3.22 -19.74 -12.10
CA GLU A 6 -4.13 -20.13 -13.18
C GLU A 6 -5.42 -19.29 -13.16
N VAL A 7 -5.93 -18.92 -11.98
CA VAL A 7 -7.12 -18.07 -11.83
C VAL A 7 -6.91 -16.68 -12.46
N TYR A 8 -5.72 -16.10 -12.31
CA TYR A 8 -5.38 -14.80 -12.90
C TYR A 8 -5.16 -14.84 -14.42
N GLN A 9 -5.04 -16.03 -15.02
CA GLN A 9 -4.88 -16.19 -16.47
C GLN A 9 -6.20 -16.45 -17.18
N ARG A 10 -7.30 -16.62 -16.44
CA ARG A 10 -8.62 -16.87 -17.02
C ARG A 10 -9.11 -15.65 -17.82
N PRO A 11 -9.89 -15.86 -18.89
CA PRO A 11 -10.62 -14.78 -19.52
C PRO A 11 -11.51 -14.06 -18.50
N TYR A 12 -11.66 -12.76 -18.66
CA TYR A 12 -12.55 -11.98 -17.82
C TYR A 12 -14.01 -12.44 -18.00
N ASP A 13 -14.69 -12.71 -16.87
CA ASP A 13 -16.11 -13.04 -16.80
C ASP A 13 -16.79 -12.13 -15.75
N PRO A 14 -17.71 -11.24 -16.15
CA PRO A 14 -18.44 -10.37 -15.21
C PRO A 14 -19.28 -11.12 -14.17
N LEU A 15 -19.64 -12.38 -14.42
CA LEU A 15 -20.38 -13.22 -13.46
C LEU A 15 -19.47 -13.94 -12.48
N SER A 16 -18.17 -13.99 -12.76
CA SER A 16 -17.15 -14.68 -11.97
C SER A 16 -15.90 -13.80 -11.82
N PRO A 17 -16.01 -12.61 -11.19
CA PRO A 17 -14.90 -11.70 -11.06
C PRO A 17 -13.79 -12.29 -10.19
N VAL A 18 -12.53 -12.10 -10.62
CA VAL A 18 -11.37 -12.43 -9.81
C VAL A 18 -11.09 -11.23 -8.91
N VAL A 19 -11.28 -11.39 -7.60
CA VAL A 19 -11.07 -10.34 -6.61
C VAL A 19 -10.00 -10.76 -5.62
N CYS A 20 -9.12 -9.82 -5.27
CA CYS A 20 -8.04 -9.98 -4.31
C CYS A 20 -8.22 -8.93 -3.21
N ILE A 21 -7.92 -9.32 -1.98
CA ILE A 21 -7.86 -8.39 -0.84
C ILE A 21 -6.46 -8.54 -0.24
N ASP A 22 -5.83 -7.41 0.04
CA ASP A 22 -4.53 -7.36 0.71
C ASP A 22 -4.51 -6.21 1.72
N GLU A 23 -3.69 -6.34 2.75
CA GLU A 23 -3.54 -5.34 3.82
C GLU A 23 -2.05 -5.11 4.12
N THR A 24 -1.70 -3.86 4.41
CA THR A 24 -0.35 -3.51 4.83
C THR A 24 -0.35 -2.29 5.74
N ASN A 25 0.65 -2.21 6.62
CA ASN A 25 0.83 -1.07 7.50
C ASN A 25 1.95 -0.15 6.99
N GLN A 26 1.64 1.12 6.78
CA GLN A 26 2.57 2.12 6.31
C GLN A 26 3.09 2.97 7.46
N GLN A 27 4.40 2.90 7.74
CA GLN A 27 5.03 3.82 8.69
C GLN A 27 5.16 5.21 8.06
N MET A 28 4.65 6.23 8.76
CA MET A 28 4.76 7.62 8.33
C MET A 28 6.10 8.16 8.78
N ILE A 29 7.08 8.19 7.89
CA ILE A 29 8.46 8.59 8.19
C ILE A 29 8.71 10.00 7.64
N LYS A 30 9.25 10.88 8.49
CA LYS A 30 9.77 12.18 8.08
C LYS A 30 11.29 12.17 8.13
N GLU A 31 11.90 12.35 6.97
CA GLU A 31 13.35 12.50 6.83
C GLU A 31 13.81 13.86 7.34
N ILE A 32 14.99 13.89 7.95
CA ILE A 32 15.64 15.12 8.40
C ILE A 32 16.69 15.52 7.36
N ARG A 33 16.45 16.66 6.71
CA ARG A 33 17.42 17.27 5.78
C ARG A 33 18.31 18.24 6.53
N LEU A 34 19.62 18.13 6.29
CA LEU A 34 20.59 19.06 6.83
C LEU A 34 20.71 20.27 5.88
N PRO A 35 20.94 21.49 6.39
CA PRO A 35 21.14 22.66 5.56
C PRO A 35 22.27 22.45 4.55
N CYS A 36 22.00 22.79 3.29
CA CYS A 36 23.00 22.75 2.22
C CYS A 36 23.70 24.10 2.11
N GLU A 37 25.03 24.12 2.21
CA GLU A 37 25.85 25.30 2.00
C GLU A 37 26.32 25.39 0.54
N PRO A 38 26.49 26.60 -0.04
CA PRO A 38 27.02 26.76 -1.39
C PRO A 38 28.36 26.02 -1.55
N GLY A 39 28.46 25.20 -2.60
CA GLY A 39 29.66 24.40 -2.89
C GLY A 39 29.75 23.06 -2.15
N ARG A 40 28.73 22.67 -1.39
CA ARG A 40 28.61 21.34 -0.78
C ARG A 40 27.40 20.58 -1.35
N PRO A 41 27.49 19.25 -1.52
CA PRO A 41 26.33 18.45 -1.93
C PRO A 41 25.30 18.38 -0.80
N GLU A 42 24.02 18.23 -1.17
CA GLU A 42 22.94 17.96 -0.22
C GLU A 42 23.22 16.68 0.58
N LYS A 43 22.91 16.70 1.88
CA LYS A 43 23.06 15.56 2.78
C LYS A 43 21.72 15.26 3.45
N VAL A 44 21.33 14.00 3.43
CA VAL A 44 20.20 13.47 4.19
C VAL A 44 20.77 12.76 5.41
N ASP A 45 20.29 13.11 6.60
CA ASP A 45 20.68 12.38 7.81
C ASP A 45 19.98 11.01 7.84
N SER A 46 20.65 10.02 8.41
CA SER A 46 20.06 8.71 8.70
C SER A 46 18.98 8.76 9.77
N VAL A 47 18.96 9.82 10.60
CA VAL A 47 17.92 10.02 11.61
C VAL A 47 16.61 10.42 10.95
N TYR A 48 15.53 9.74 11.35
CA TYR A 48 14.17 10.04 10.90
C TYR A 48 13.21 10.17 12.09
N ILE A 49 12.10 10.84 11.86
CA ILE A 49 11.01 10.95 12.82
C ILE A 49 9.88 10.03 12.39
N ARG A 50 9.45 9.14 13.30
CA ARG A 50 8.28 8.29 13.10
C ARG A 50 7.01 9.06 13.54
N ASN A 51 6.16 9.40 12.58
CA ASN A 51 4.91 10.15 12.77
C ASN A 51 3.69 9.23 12.83
N GLY A 52 3.84 8.05 13.43
CA GLY A 52 2.77 7.04 13.51
C GLY A 52 2.80 6.00 12.39
N VAL A 53 1.70 5.27 12.29
CA VAL A 53 1.48 4.18 11.34
C VAL A 53 0.05 4.30 10.83
N ALA A 54 -0.14 4.22 9.52
CA ALA A 54 -1.45 4.06 8.92
C ALA A 54 -1.64 2.60 8.50
N ASP A 55 -2.87 2.12 8.54
CA ASP A 55 -3.26 0.85 7.92
C ASP A 55 -3.79 1.11 6.51
N VAL A 56 -3.45 0.24 5.57
CA VAL A 56 -3.80 0.34 4.17
C VAL A 56 -4.39 -0.98 3.73
N SER A 57 -5.68 -0.99 3.45
CA SER A 57 -6.39 -2.13 2.87
C SER A 57 -6.64 -1.87 1.38
N MET A 58 -6.48 -2.90 0.55
CA MET A 58 -6.70 -2.81 -0.89
C MET A 58 -7.61 -3.95 -1.37
N ILE A 59 -8.60 -3.59 -2.19
CA ILE A 59 -9.42 -4.53 -2.94
C ILE A 59 -9.08 -4.34 -4.42
N SER A 60 -8.76 -5.42 -5.13
CA SER A 60 -8.42 -5.36 -6.54
C SER A 60 -9.16 -6.42 -7.36
N GLU A 61 -9.71 -5.98 -8.48
CA GLU A 61 -10.21 -6.82 -9.55
C GLU A 61 -9.24 -6.71 -10.75
N PRO A 62 -8.15 -7.50 -10.77
CA PRO A 62 -7.05 -7.36 -11.72
C PRO A 62 -7.47 -7.50 -13.18
N LEU A 63 -8.40 -8.40 -13.48
CA LEU A 63 -8.86 -8.66 -14.87
C LEU A 63 -9.73 -7.54 -15.42
N ALA A 64 -10.38 -6.75 -14.55
CA ALA A 64 -11.12 -5.55 -14.93
C ALA A 64 -10.27 -4.27 -14.82
N GLY A 65 -9.03 -4.37 -14.33
CA GLY A 65 -8.16 -3.22 -14.07
C GLY A 65 -8.68 -2.28 -12.97
N ARG A 66 -9.50 -2.79 -12.03
CA ARG A 66 -10.07 -1.99 -10.95
C ARG A 66 -9.34 -2.24 -9.64
N ARG A 67 -9.21 -1.18 -8.85
CA ARG A 67 -8.71 -1.26 -7.47
C ARG A 67 -9.29 -0.14 -6.63
N GLU A 68 -9.46 -0.43 -5.36
CA GLU A 68 -9.86 0.50 -4.33
C GLU A 68 -8.90 0.36 -3.15
N THR A 69 -8.60 1.48 -2.49
CA THR A 69 -7.67 1.50 -1.36
C THR A 69 -8.25 2.35 -0.26
N ILE A 70 -8.28 1.79 0.94
CA ILE A 70 -8.81 2.39 2.15
C ILE A 70 -7.63 2.58 3.09
N VAL A 71 -7.50 3.78 3.64
CA VAL A 71 -6.43 4.13 4.58
C VAL A 71 -7.05 4.57 5.89
N THR A 72 -6.70 3.89 6.96
CA THR A 72 -7.22 4.14 8.31
C THR A 72 -6.08 4.41 9.29
N GLU A 73 -6.39 5.10 10.39
CA GLU A 73 -5.42 5.31 11.48
C GLU A 73 -5.30 4.08 12.40
N SER A 74 -6.31 3.21 12.41
CA SER A 74 -6.38 1.99 13.20
C SER A 74 -6.57 0.75 12.32
N ARG A 75 -6.17 -0.41 12.88
CA ARG A 75 -6.40 -1.72 12.27
C ARG A 75 -7.28 -2.56 13.18
N THR A 76 -8.59 -2.42 13.01
CA THR A 76 -9.59 -3.26 13.67
C THR A 76 -10.33 -4.11 12.66
N ALA A 77 -10.98 -5.18 13.13
CA ALA A 77 -11.84 -6.00 12.27
C ALA A 77 -13.04 -5.22 11.72
N LEU A 78 -13.45 -4.13 12.38
CA LEU A 78 -14.47 -3.21 11.87
C LEU A 78 -13.90 -2.37 10.74
N ASP A 79 -12.70 -1.80 10.91
CA ASP A 79 -12.02 -1.03 9.87
C ASP A 79 -11.80 -1.86 8.58
N PHE A 80 -11.56 -3.17 8.71
CA PHE A 80 -11.43 -4.09 7.57
C PHE A 80 -12.75 -4.43 6.87
N ALA A 81 -13.88 -4.33 7.59
CA ALA A 81 -15.19 -4.72 7.09
C ALA A 81 -16.01 -3.56 6.52
N GLU A 82 -15.52 -2.31 6.67
CA GLU A 82 -16.07 -1.11 6.00
C GLU A 82 -15.68 -1.05 4.52
#